data_AF-A0A2N5V6H0-F1
#
_entry.id   AF-A0A2N5V6H0-F1
#
_cell.length_a   1.000
_cell.length_b   1.000
_cell.length_c   1.000
_cell.angle_alpha   90.00
_cell.angle_beta   90.00
_cell.angle_gamma   90.00
#
_symmetry.space_group_name_H-M   'P 1'
#
loop_
_entity.id
_entity.type
_entity.pdbx_description
1 polymer ?
#
loop_
_entity_poly.entity_id
_entity_poly.type
_entity_poly.pdbx_seq_one_letter_code
_entity_poly.pdbx_strand_id
1 'polypeptide(L)'
;MSRDTIHGTTPGIANRSENARRQPAGLRLVCRAWADWLYEQHLHRMLTFKSASRSLAFIEHQLGTRSTTRVHARCQHLQVYPLWTCEDAHHLDSGDKQDMINSEILEQLLDLFSDTVTTLDLYFLHPFSIRPQTIQAIGRMKGLKTLGLHGSNMVAMEGTGHPACFERLIAEAQGLKWLRLALPVLLPAGIHADLNMPAPSRYPAIIHLELKLDDLSPEMILNISLAFRPSLKVLTLEDNSLSEEMEEMGGLEDMEEMEEMDAELLRPIYETLQESIEGLSTNNINYFTSTHRLT
;
A
#
# COMPACT_ATOMS: atom_id res chain seq x y z
N MET A 1 -40.55 62.54 -60.19
CA MET A 1 -40.06 63.60 -59.29
C MET A 1 -38.96 63.01 -58.42
N SER A 2 -37.76 63.58 -58.52
CA SER A 2 -36.53 63.20 -57.82
C SER A 2 -36.54 63.51 -56.32
N ARG A 3 -35.69 62.78 -55.58
CA ARG A 3 -34.57 63.21 -54.69
C ARG A 3 -34.32 62.11 -53.65
N ASP A 4 -33.20 61.38 -53.69
CA ASP A 4 -31.83 61.66 -53.17
C ASP A 4 -31.60 60.90 -51.84
N THR A 5 -30.79 59.83 -51.86
CA THR A 5 -29.44 59.67 -51.22
C THR A 5 -29.52 59.38 -49.70
N ILE A 6 -28.88 58.35 -49.13
CA ILE A 6 -27.47 58.34 -48.67
C ILE A 6 -26.99 56.91 -48.34
N HIS A 7 -25.71 56.68 -48.66
CA HIS A 7 -24.84 55.55 -48.33
C HIS A 7 -24.80 55.13 -46.85
N GLY A 8 -24.52 53.84 -46.61
CA GLY A 8 -24.13 53.32 -45.30
C GLY A 8 -23.54 51.91 -45.40
N THR A 9 -22.31 51.80 -45.86
CA THR A 9 -21.50 50.58 -45.86
C THR A 9 -21.09 50.25 -44.43
N THR A 10 -21.39 49.04 -43.93
CA THR A 10 -20.71 48.49 -42.74
C THR A 10 -20.33 47.03 -42.98
N PRO A 11 -19.08 46.73 -43.36
CA PRO A 11 -18.54 45.38 -43.36
C PRO A 11 -17.94 45.12 -41.98
N GLY A 12 -18.71 44.53 -41.05
CA GLY A 12 -18.23 44.37 -39.67
C GLY A 12 -18.65 43.10 -38.93
N ILE A 13 -19.54 42.28 -39.47
CA ILE A 13 -20.18 41.22 -38.67
C ILE A 13 -19.64 39.81 -39.00
N ALA A 14 -18.96 39.61 -40.13
CA ALA A 14 -18.48 38.28 -40.53
C ALA A 14 -17.23 37.79 -39.75
N ASN A 15 -16.32 38.67 -39.34
CA ASN A 15 -15.03 38.26 -38.74
C ASN A 15 -15.07 37.96 -37.23
N ARG A 16 -16.14 38.33 -36.50
CA ARG A 16 -16.26 38.01 -35.07
C ARG A 16 -16.69 36.56 -34.81
N SER A 17 -17.34 35.91 -35.78
CA SER A 17 -17.88 34.55 -35.67
C SER A 17 -16.79 33.47 -35.70
N GLU A 18 -15.75 33.63 -36.53
CA GLU A 18 -14.68 32.62 -36.64
C GLU A 18 -13.73 32.62 -35.44
N ASN A 19 -13.34 33.80 -34.93
CA ASN A 19 -12.49 33.90 -33.75
C ASN A 19 -13.19 33.39 -32.49
N ALA A 20 -14.49 33.63 -32.34
CA ALA A 20 -15.29 33.11 -31.22
C ALA A 20 -15.53 31.60 -31.29
N ARG A 21 -15.39 30.95 -32.45
CA ARG A 21 -15.44 29.47 -32.59
C ARG A 21 -14.08 28.81 -32.42
N ARG A 22 -12.99 29.51 -32.75
CA ARG A 22 -11.61 29.03 -32.56
C ARG A 22 -11.17 29.02 -31.09
N GLN A 23 -11.62 29.99 -30.29
CA GLN A 23 -11.27 30.06 -28.87
C GLN A 23 -11.82 28.87 -28.05
N PRO A 24 -13.12 28.48 -28.14
CA PRO A 24 -13.63 27.30 -27.45
C PRO A 24 -13.02 25.99 -27.95
N ALA A 25 -12.72 25.89 -29.24
CA ALA A 25 -12.06 24.72 -29.82
C ALA A 25 -10.62 24.57 -29.33
N GLY A 26 -9.86 25.67 -29.28
CA GLY A 26 -8.51 25.72 -28.71
C GLY A 26 -8.50 25.41 -27.21
N LEU A 27 -9.43 25.99 -26.45
CA LEU A 27 -9.59 25.70 -25.02
C LEU A 27 -9.98 24.24 -24.77
N ARG A 28 -10.86 23.64 -25.59
CA ARG A 28 -11.20 22.21 -25.49
C ARG A 28 -10.02 21.29 -25.78
N LEU A 29 -9.12 21.67 -26.70
CA LEU A 29 -7.90 20.91 -26.99
C LEU A 29 -6.89 21.00 -25.85
N VAL A 30 -6.71 22.19 -25.27
CA VAL A 30 -5.86 22.38 -24.08
C VAL A 30 -6.47 21.61 -22.90
N CYS A 31 -7.77 21.73 -22.63
CA CYS A 31 -8.43 20.97 -21.56
C CYS A 31 -8.35 19.46 -21.78
N ARG A 32 -8.39 18.95 -23.02
CA ARG A 32 -8.16 17.53 -23.30
C ARG A 32 -6.71 17.12 -23.06
N ALA A 33 -5.74 17.87 -23.57
CA ALA A 33 -4.32 17.57 -23.33
C ALA A 33 -3.96 17.64 -21.85
N TRP A 34 -4.54 18.59 -21.11
CA TRP A 34 -4.38 18.70 -19.67
C TRP A 34 -5.13 17.61 -18.92
N ALA A 35 -6.34 17.22 -19.37
CA ALA A 35 -7.06 16.09 -18.80
C ALA A 35 -6.29 14.80 -19.04
N ASP A 36 -5.85 14.51 -20.26
CA ASP A 36 -5.04 13.34 -20.61
C ASP A 36 -3.74 13.33 -19.78
N TRP A 37 -3.06 14.47 -19.65
CA TRP A 37 -1.90 14.62 -18.77
C TRP A 37 -2.25 14.39 -17.28
N LEU A 38 -3.35 14.93 -16.76
CA LEU A 38 -3.81 14.70 -15.39
C LEU A 38 -4.22 13.24 -15.15
N TYR A 39 -4.87 12.60 -16.13
CA TYR A 39 -5.26 11.20 -16.09
C TYR A 39 -4.01 10.31 -16.09
N GLU A 40 -3.06 10.56 -16.98
CA GLU A 40 -1.80 9.81 -17.09
C GLU A 40 -0.86 10.03 -15.89
N GLN A 41 -0.79 11.26 -15.34
CA GLN A 41 0.19 11.63 -14.31
C GLN A 41 -0.34 11.54 -12.88
N HIS A 42 -1.65 11.70 -12.65
CA HIS A 42 -2.20 11.85 -11.30
C HIS A 42 -3.29 10.83 -10.95
N LEU A 43 -4.17 10.45 -11.88
CA LEU A 43 -5.29 9.55 -11.55
C LEU A 43 -4.87 8.06 -11.47
N HIS A 44 -3.76 7.70 -12.10
CA HIS A 44 -3.27 6.33 -12.23
C HIS A 44 -1.99 6.07 -11.43
N ARG A 45 -1.62 6.95 -10.51
CA ARG A 45 -0.48 6.70 -9.61
C ARG A 45 -0.87 5.80 -8.46
N MET A 46 -2.03 6.02 -7.86
CA MET A 46 -2.54 5.21 -6.76
C MET A 46 -3.93 4.66 -7.12
N LEU A 47 -4.11 3.35 -7.05
CA LEU A 47 -5.42 2.71 -7.19
C LEU A 47 -5.75 1.93 -5.94
N THR A 48 -6.96 2.14 -5.44
CA THR A 48 -7.46 1.49 -4.24
C THR A 48 -8.69 0.66 -4.59
N PHE A 49 -8.63 -0.64 -4.33
CA PHE A 49 -9.72 -1.57 -4.58
C PHE A 49 -10.33 -2.02 -3.26
N LYS A 50 -11.64 -1.78 -3.13
CA LYS A 50 -12.39 -2.05 -1.88
C LYS A 50 -13.59 -2.96 -1.95
N SER A 51 -13.80 -3.55 -3.12
CA SER A 51 -15.03 -4.27 -3.44
C SER A 51 -14.71 -5.27 -4.53
N ALA A 52 -15.10 -6.53 -4.35
CA ALA A 52 -14.93 -7.58 -5.33
C ALA A 52 -15.63 -7.25 -6.65
N SER A 53 -16.91 -6.88 -6.58
CA SER A 53 -17.74 -6.55 -7.74
C SER A 53 -17.16 -5.38 -8.54
N ARG A 54 -16.72 -4.31 -7.87
CA ARG A 54 -16.08 -3.16 -8.53
C ARG A 54 -14.71 -3.52 -9.11
N SER A 55 -13.95 -4.37 -8.42
CA SER A 55 -12.64 -4.83 -8.91
C SER A 55 -12.80 -5.68 -10.17
N LEU A 56 -13.73 -6.62 -10.18
CA LEU A 56 -14.05 -7.44 -11.35
C LEU A 56 -14.57 -6.60 -12.51
N ALA A 57 -15.52 -5.69 -12.28
CA ALA A 57 -16.01 -4.79 -13.33
C ALA A 57 -14.87 -3.92 -13.91
N PHE A 58 -13.92 -3.51 -13.07
CA PHE A 58 -12.73 -2.80 -13.53
C PHE A 58 -11.82 -3.69 -14.38
N ILE A 59 -11.50 -4.90 -13.91
CA ILE A 59 -10.68 -5.88 -14.64
C ILE A 59 -11.33 -6.19 -15.99
N GLU A 60 -12.62 -6.50 -16.00
CA GLU A 60 -13.40 -6.74 -17.22
C GLU A 60 -13.39 -5.53 -18.16
N HIS A 61 -13.50 -4.31 -17.64
CA HIS A 61 -13.40 -3.12 -18.47
C HIS A 61 -12.02 -2.99 -19.12
N GLN A 62 -10.94 -3.28 -18.39
CA GLN A 62 -9.57 -3.25 -18.92
C GLN A 62 -9.28 -4.38 -19.92
N LEU A 63 -9.84 -5.58 -19.71
CA LEU A 63 -9.64 -6.76 -20.57
C LEU A 63 -10.61 -6.82 -21.77
N GLY A 64 -11.85 -6.38 -21.59
CA GLY A 64 -12.97 -6.59 -22.51
C GLY A 64 -13.11 -5.54 -23.61
N THR A 65 -12.52 -4.35 -23.47
CA THR A 65 -12.56 -3.34 -24.53
C THR A 65 -11.34 -3.42 -25.45
N ARG A 66 -11.46 -4.29 -26.47
CA ARG A 66 -10.52 -4.46 -27.61
C ARG A 66 -10.40 -3.21 -28.51
N SER A 67 -9.98 -2.07 -27.97
CA SER A 67 -9.59 -0.91 -28.77
C SER A 67 -8.06 -0.83 -28.82
N THR A 68 -7.51 -0.90 -30.03
CA THR A 68 -6.07 -0.97 -30.37
C THR A 68 -5.25 0.26 -29.95
N THR A 69 -5.82 1.20 -29.19
CA THR A 69 -5.25 2.51 -28.87
C THR A 69 -5.32 2.89 -27.39
N ARG A 70 -5.83 2.04 -26.50
CA ARG A 70 -5.88 2.39 -25.07
C ARG A 70 -4.59 2.04 -24.34
N VAL A 71 -4.00 3.07 -23.73
CA VAL A 71 -2.94 2.98 -22.73
C VAL A 71 -3.46 2.08 -21.60
N HIS A 72 -2.77 0.97 -21.32
CA HIS A 72 -3.09 0.15 -20.15
C HIS A 72 -3.07 1.05 -18.91
N ALA A 73 -4.08 0.94 -18.06
CA ALA A 73 -4.10 1.69 -16.81
C ALA A 73 -2.78 1.44 -16.08
N ARG A 74 -2.02 2.51 -15.84
CA ARG A 74 -0.81 2.41 -15.04
C ARG A 74 -1.22 2.46 -13.57
N CYS A 75 -0.44 1.82 -12.72
CA CYS A 75 -0.62 1.88 -11.28
C CYS A 75 0.76 1.79 -10.66
N GLN A 76 1.21 2.83 -9.95
CA GLN A 76 2.48 2.80 -9.23
C GLN A 76 2.28 2.32 -7.79
N HIS A 77 1.13 2.63 -7.20
CA HIS A 77 0.75 2.29 -5.86
C HIS A 77 -0.60 1.58 -5.87
N LEU A 78 -0.59 0.27 -5.65
CA LEU A 78 -1.80 -0.53 -5.56
C LEU A 78 -2.13 -0.78 -4.09
N GLN A 79 -3.35 -0.44 -3.68
CA GLN A 79 -3.90 -0.77 -2.37
C GLN A 79 -5.12 -1.67 -2.54
N VAL A 80 -5.18 -2.76 -1.77
CA VAL A 80 -6.29 -3.72 -1.84
C VAL A 80 -6.78 -4.01 -0.44
N TYR A 81 -8.04 -3.65 -0.16
CA TYR A 81 -8.66 -3.83 1.16
C TYR A 81 -10.18 -3.80 1.08
N PRO A 82 -10.94 -4.66 1.76
CA PRO A 82 -10.46 -5.74 2.60
C PRO A 82 -10.08 -6.99 1.79
N LEU A 83 -8.97 -7.62 2.16
CA LEU A 83 -8.56 -8.92 1.65
C LEU A 83 -9.10 -10.05 2.52
N TRP A 84 -9.77 -10.97 1.85
CA TRP A 84 -10.23 -12.23 2.41
C TRP A 84 -9.50 -13.39 1.74
N THR A 85 -8.49 -13.91 2.40
CA THR A 85 -7.63 -14.97 1.85
C THR A 85 -7.69 -16.28 2.64
N CYS A 86 -8.45 -16.31 3.76
CA CYS A 86 -8.68 -17.51 4.55
C CYS A 86 -9.86 -18.31 3.99
N GLU A 87 -9.59 -19.51 3.48
CA GLU A 87 -10.61 -20.40 2.89
C GLU A 87 -11.47 -21.09 3.99
N ASP A 88 -10.96 -21.19 5.23
CA ASP A 88 -11.56 -21.97 6.32
C ASP A 88 -12.55 -21.19 7.22
N ALA A 89 -12.80 -19.92 6.94
CA ALA A 89 -13.73 -19.09 7.72
C ALA A 89 -15.20 -19.38 7.35
N HIS A 90 -15.63 -20.62 7.65
CA HIS A 90 -17.02 -21.07 7.59
C HIS A 90 -17.91 -20.44 8.68
N HIS A 91 -17.34 -19.63 9.59
CA HIS A 91 -18.02 -19.14 10.80
C HIS A 91 -18.63 -17.74 10.71
N LEU A 92 -18.39 -16.99 9.62
CA LEU A 92 -19.01 -15.67 9.45
C LEU A 92 -20.31 -15.76 8.65
N ASP A 93 -21.34 -15.09 9.17
CA ASP A 93 -22.66 -14.97 8.57
C ASP A 93 -22.55 -14.48 7.12
N SER A 94 -23.40 -15.04 6.26
CA SER A 94 -23.37 -14.83 4.80
C SER A 94 -23.49 -13.38 4.32
N GLY A 95 -23.83 -12.44 5.22
CA GLY A 95 -23.94 -11.01 4.93
C GLY A 95 -22.59 -10.29 4.76
N ASP A 96 -21.59 -10.58 5.60
CA ASP A 96 -20.30 -9.87 5.58
C ASP A 96 -19.37 -10.33 4.45
N LYS A 97 -19.69 -11.47 3.83
CA LYS A 97 -18.93 -12.05 2.70
C LYS A 97 -19.24 -11.39 1.36
N GLN A 98 -20.27 -10.55 1.25
CA GLN A 98 -20.93 -10.30 -0.03
C GLN A 98 -20.12 -9.49 -1.05
N ASP A 99 -19.03 -8.83 -0.69
CA ASP A 99 -18.24 -8.05 -1.67
C ASP A 99 -16.75 -7.96 -1.36
N MET A 100 -16.18 -8.99 -0.72
CA MET A 100 -14.78 -8.98 -0.28
C MET A 100 -13.82 -9.45 -1.36
N ILE A 101 -12.64 -8.83 -1.44
CA ILE A 101 -11.64 -9.20 -2.43
C ILE A 101 -10.95 -10.49 -1.98
N ASN A 102 -11.14 -11.55 -2.76
CA ASN A 102 -10.49 -12.84 -2.52
C ASN A 102 -9.14 -12.94 -3.27
N SER A 103 -8.42 -14.03 -3.03
CA SER A 103 -7.12 -14.30 -3.65
C SER A 103 -7.15 -14.33 -5.19
N GLU A 104 -8.24 -14.78 -5.80
CA GLU A 104 -8.36 -14.85 -7.27
C GLU A 104 -8.49 -13.45 -7.90
N ILE A 105 -9.31 -12.58 -7.29
CA ILE A 105 -9.43 -11.19 -7.73
C ILE A 105 -8.11 -10.45 -7.51
N LEU A 106 -7.46 -10.67 -6.36
CA LEU A 106 -6.13 -10.09 -6.08
C LEU A 106 -5.12 -10.52 -7.14
N GLU A 107 -5.03 -11.80 -7.48
CA GLU A 107 -4.11 -12.30 -8.52
C GLU A 107 -4.35 -11.63 -9.88
N GLN A 108 -5.62 -11.45 -10.29
CA GLN A 108 -5.96 -10.74 -11.53
C GLN A 108 -5.54 -9.26 -11.49
N LEU A 109 -5.71 -8.58 -10.35
CA LEU A 109 -5.24 -7.20 -10.17
C LEU A 109 -3.71 -7.12 -10.24
N LEU A 110 -3.00 -8.05 -9.60
CA LEU A 110 -1.53 -8.10 -9.62
C LEU A 110 -1.00 -8.34 -11.04
N ASP A 111 -1.62 -9.26 -11.79
CA ASP A 111 -1.23 -9.54 -13.16
C ASP A 111 -1.47 -8.33 -14.07
N LEU A 112 -2.59 -7.62 -13.90
CA LEU A 112 -2.95 -6.43 -14.68
C LEU A 112 -1.93 -5.28 -14.52
N PHE A 113 -1.34 -5.13 -13.34
CA PHE A 113 -0.42 -4.03 -13.02
C PHE A 113 1.02 -4.47 -12.77
N SER A 114 1.37 -5.70 -13.14
CA SER A 114 2.65 -6.34 -12.85
C SER A 114 3.88 -5.55 -13.29
N ASP A 115 3.77 -4.80 -14.39
CA ASP A 115 4.85 -3.99 -14.96
C ASP A 115 4.94 -2.57 -14.39
N THR A 116 3.89 -2.07 -13.72
CA THR A 116 3.81 -0.65 -13.34
C THR A 116 3.91 -0.41 -11.84
N VAL A 117 3.52 -1.39 -11.03
CA VAL A 117 3.44 -1.24 -9.57
C VAL A 117 4.83 -1.22 -8.95
N THR A 118 5.08 -0.19 -8.17
CA THR A 118 6.28 0.00 -7.35
C THR A 118 6.00 -0.14 -5.86
N THR A 119 4.75 0.12 -5.44
CA THR A 119 4.26 0.05 -4.06
C THR A 119 2.99 -0.80 -4.01
N LEU A 120 2.98 -1.82 -3.17
CA LEU A 120 1.82 -2.69 -2.97
C LEU A 120 1.45 -2.71 -1.49
N ASP A 121 0.22 -2.32 -1.15
CA ASP A 121 -0.33 -2.46 0.20
C ASP A 121 -1.51 -3.43 0.21
N LEU A 122 -1.41 -4.42 1.08
CA LEU A 122 -2.40 -5.49 1.26
C LEU A 122 -2.95 -5.42 2.68
N TYR A 123 -4.27 -5.29 2.81
CA TYR A 123 -4.94 -5.19 4.10
C TYR A 123 -5.83 -6.41 4.34
N PHE A 124 -5.42 -7.26 5.26
CA PHE A 124 -6.05 -8.54 5.58
C PHE A 124 -7.05 -8.37 6.73
N LEU A 125 -8.24 -8.95 6.57
CA LEU A 125 -9.22 -9.00 7.68
C LEU A 125 -8.99 -10.16 8.65
N HIS A 126 -8.16 -11.11 8.26
CA HIS A 126 -7.92 -12.35 8.96
C HIS A 126 -6.43 -12.59 9.13
N PRO A 127 -6.03 -13.57 9.96
CA PRO A 127 -4.65 -13.98 10.08
C PRO A 127 -3.97 -14.08 8.72
N PHE A 128 -2.80 -13.45 8.63
CA PHE A 128 -2.05 -13.32 7.39
C PHE A 128 -1.86 -14.68 6.73
N SER A 129 -2.46 -14.82 5.55
CA SER A 129 -2.39 -16.00 4.72
C SER A 129 -2.45 -15.56 3.26
N ILE A 130 -1.54 -16.07 2.45
CA ILE A 130 -1.49 -15.79 1.01
C ILE A 130 -1.17 -17.07 0.27
N ARG A 131 -1.81 -17.26 -0.88
CA ARG A 131 -1.62 -18.48 -1.68
C ARG A 131 -0.26 -18.46 -2.37
N PRO A 132 0.32 -19.65 -2.67
CA PRO A 132 1.54 -19.75 -3.47
C PRO A 132 1.47 -18.98 -4.80
N GLN A 133 0.30 -18.96 -5.45
CA GLN A 133 0.07 -18.27 -6.71
C GLN A 133 0.16 -16.75 -6.54
N THR A 134 -0.43 -16.20 -5.47
CA THR A 134 -0.32 -14.79 -5.11
C THR A 134 1.14 -14.39 -4.84
N ILE A 135 1.88 -15.23 -4.10
CA ILE A 135 3.32 -15.03 -3.84
C ILE A 135 4.11 -14.98 -5.16
N GLN A 136 3.86 -15.92 -6.06
CA GLN A 136 4.51 -15.94 -7.37
C GLN A 136 4.17 -14.71 -8.21
N ALA A 137 2.90 -14.27 -8.18
CA ALA A 137 2.48 -13.04 -8.87
C ALA A 137 3.29 -11.83 -8.37
N ILE A 138 3.44 -11.69 -7.05
CA ILE A 138 4.27 -10.65 -6.42
C ILE A 138 5.75 -10.79 -6.84
N GLY A 139 6.30 -12.00 -6.81
CA GLY A 139 7.69 -12.27 -7.23
C GLY A 139 7.99 -11.91 -8.69
N ARG A 140 6.98 -11.95 -9.59
CA ARG A 140 7.12 -11.52 -11.00
C ARG A 140 7.22 -10.00 -11.16
N MET A 141 6.82 -9.21 -10.16
CA MET A 141 6.77 -7.75 -10.21
C MET A 141 8.17 -7.14 -10.03
N LYS A 142 8.98 -7.11 -11.09
CA LYS A 142 10.37 -6.62 -11.05
C LYS A 142 10.50 -5.17 -10.57
N GLY A 143 9.45 -4.37 -10.78
CA GLY A 143 9.37 -2.97 -10.38
C GLY A 143 9.03 -2.76 -8.90
N LEU A 144 8.55 -3.78 -8.19
CA LEU A 144 8.09 -3.66 -6.81
C LEU A 144 9.26 -3.32 -5.87
N LYS A 145 9.13 -2.22 -5.13
CA LYS A 145 10.12 -1.72 -4.16
C LYS A 145 9.57 -1.64 -2.75
N THR A 146 8.28 -1.38 -2.61
CA THR A 146 7.62 -1.22 -1.31
C THR A 146 6.49 -2.22 -1.19
N LEU A 147 6.49 -2.96 -0.07
CA LEU A 147 5.42 -3.88 0.31
C LEU A 147 4.90 -3.50 1.70
N GLY A 148 3.60 -3.21 1.79
CA GLY A 148 2.87 -3.05 3.05
C GLY A 148 1.95 -4.24 3.30
N LEU A 149 2.07 -4.83 4.48
CA LEU A 149 1.19 -5.89 4.97
C LEU A 149 0.49 -5.37 6.23
N HIS A 150 -0.83 -5.23 6.14
CA HIS A 150 -1.66 -4.64 7.20
C HIS A 150 -2.72 -5.64 7.64
N GLY A 151 -2.87 -5.82 8.95
CA GLY A 151 -3.89 -6.63 9.57
C GLY A 151 -5.10 -5.79 9.96
N SER A 152 -6.17 -6.46 10.35
CA SER A 152 -7.32 -5.85 10.98
C SER A 152 -7.33 -6.23 12.45
N ASN A 153 -7.47 -5.24 13.33
CA ASN A 153 -7.65 -5.42 14.77
C ASN A 153 -9.02 -6.04 15.09
N MET A 154 -9.94 -6.12 14.11
CA MET A 154 -11.33 -6.51 14.34
C MET A 154 -11.51 -7.97 14.79
N VAL A 155 -10.48 -8.81 14.66
CA VAL A 155 -10.55 -10.17 15.20
C VAL A 155 -9.21 -10.56 15.78
N ALA A 156 -9.05 -10.37 17.10
CA ALA A 156 -8.06 -11.07 17.91
C ALA A 156 -8.37 -12.59 17.92
N MET A 157 -8.27 -13.23 16.76
CA MET A 157 -8.28 -14.68 16.67
C MET A 157 -6.86 -15.14 16.94
N GLU A 158 -6.70 -15.92 18.01
CA GLU A 158 -5.52 -16.73 18.28
C GLU A 158 -5.24 -17.63 17.07
N GLY A 159 -4.47 -17.11 16.14
CA GLY A 159 -4.15 -17.75 14.88
C GLY A 159 -2.93 -17.06 14.33
N THR A 160 -1.75 -17.56 14.68
CA THR A 160 -0.53 -17.12 14.03
C THR A 160 -0.65 -17.52 12.55
N GLY A 161 -0.59 -16.54 11.65
CA GLY A 161 -0.56 -16.81 10.21
C GLY A 161 0.50 -17.86 9.88
N HIS A 162 0.25 -18.68 8.85
CA HIS A 162 1.11 -19.83 8.58
C HIS A 162 2.57 -19.36 8.34
N PRO A 163 3.55 -19.71 9.21
CA PRO A 163 4.89 -19.10 9.21
C PRO A 163 5.61 -19.17 7.85
N ALA A 164 5.34 -20.23 7.07
CA ALA A 164 5.95 -20.40 5.76
C ALA A 164 5.50 -19.40 4.68
N CYS A 165 4.35 -18.72 4.81
CA CYS A 165 3.85 -17.85 3.74
C CYS A 165 4.64 -16.54 3.65
N PHE A 166 4.96 -15.92 4.79
CA PHE A 166 5.77 -14.70 4.84
C PHE A 166 7.18 -14.95 4.34
N GLU A 167 7.81 -16.05 4.79
CA GLU A 167 9.15 -16.40 4.36
C GLU A 167 9.24 -16.56 2.85
N ARG A 168 8.30 -17.31 2.26
CA ARG A 168 8.24 -17.51 0.80
C ARG A 168 7.98 -16.22 0.06
N LEU A 169 7.12 -15.36 0.57
CA LEU A 169 6.84 -14.04 -0.01
C LEU A 169 8.11 -13.20 -0.11
N ILE A 170 8.82 -13.08 1.01
CA ILE A 170 10.03 -12.28 1.08
C ILE A 170 11.14 -12.90 0.23
N ALA A 171 11.25 -14.23 0.20
CA ALA A 171 12.20 -14.94 -0.65
C ALA A 171 11.95 -14.73 -2.15
N GLU A 172 10.69 -14.60 -2.59
CA GLU A 172 10.34 -14.34 -3.99
C GLU A 172 10.47 -12.85 -4.35
N ALA A 173 10.21 -11.95 -3.39
CA ALA A 173 10.23 -10.51 -3.60
C ALA A 173 11.64 -9.89 -3.41
N GLN A 174 12.66 -10.44 -4.09
CA GLN A 174 14.07 -10.03 -3.95
C GLN A 174 14.36 -8.56 -4.33
N GLY A 175 13.45 -7.92 -5.07
CA GLY A 175 13.57 -6.53 -5.50
C GLY A 175 13.21 -5.48 -4.45
N LEU A 176 12.64 -5.91 -3.31
CA LEU A 176 12.14 -5.03 -2.26
C LEU A 176 13.24 -4.20 -1.59
N LYS A 177 12.85 -2.99 -1.19
CA LYS A 177 13.68 -2.00 -0.50
C LYS A 177 13.02 -1.47 0.75
N TRP A 178 11.70 -1.42 0.76
CA TRP A 178 10.89 -0.98 1.89
C TRP A 178 9.86 -2.06 2.23
N LEU A 179 9.83 -2.43 3.50
CA LEU A 179 8.82 -3.32 4.06
C LEU A 179 8.08 -2.60 5.19
N ARG A 180 6.75 -2.62 5.14
CA ARG A 180 5.87 -2.11 6.21
C ARG A 180 5.05 -3.26 6.76
N LEU A 181 5.12 -3.47 8.08
CA LEU A 181 4.43 -4.55 8.77
C LEU A 181 3.54 -3.95 9.86
N ALA A 182 2.24 -4.11 9.67
CA ALA A 182 1.19 -3.80 10.64
C ALA A 182 0.32 -5.03 10.86
N LEU A 183 0.98 -6.18 11.04
CA LEU A 183 0.38 -7.46 11.39
C LEU A 183 1.47 -8.40 11.91
N PRO A 184 1.14 -9.40 12.75
CA PRO A 184 2.10 -10.38 13.23
C PRO A 184 2.59 -11.31 12.11
N VAL A 185 3.91 -11.40 11.94
CA VAL A 185 4.57 -12.35 11.02
C VAL A 185 5.57 -13.23 11.78
N LEU A 186 5.55 -14.53 11.48
CA LEU A 186 6.53 -15.46 12.03
C LEU A 186 7.68 -15.67 11.04
N LEU A 187 8.89 -15.43 11.52
CA LEU A 187 10.11 -15.91 10.87
C LEU A 187 10.40 -17.34 11.36
N PRO A 188 10.94 -18.24 10.51
CA PRO A 188 11.33 -19.57 10.96
C PRO A 188 12.32 -19.48 12.12
N ALA A 189 11.97 -20.10 13.25
CA ALA A 189 12.86 -20.28 14.39
C ALA A 189 14.09 -21.10 13.95
N GLY A 190 15.21 -20.42 13.73
CA GLY A 190 16.43 -21.03 13.22
C GLY A 190 17.57 -20.06 12.92
N ILE A 191 17.32 -18.74 12.95
CA ILE A 191 18.33 -17.70 12.67
C ILE A 191 19.45 -17.67 13.76
N HIS A 192 19.22 -18.28 14.93
CA HIS A 192 20.24 -18.37 15.98
C HIS A 192 21.28 -19.48 15.82
N ALA A 193 21.16 -20.40 14.86
CA ALA A 193 21.98 -21.62 14.89
C ALA A 193 23.28 -21.59 14.07
N ASP A 194 23.46 -20.71 13.08
CA ASP A 194 24.72 -20.70 12.31
C ASP A 194 25.05 -19.32 11.74
N LEU A 195 25.69 -18.50 12.58
CA LEU A 195 26.36 -17.25 12.19
C LEU A 195 27.54 -17.44 11.21
N ASN A 196 27.79 -18.68 10.74
CA ASN A 196 28.97 -19.06 9.94
C ASN A 196 28.66 -19.68 8.56
N MET A 197 27.41 -19.73 8.13
CA MET A 197 27.08 -20.11 6.75
C MET A 197 26.70 -18.87 5.93
N PRO A 198 27.34 -18.62 4.77
CA PRO A 198 26.87 -17.60 3.86
C PRO A 198 25.59 -18.14 3.22
N ALA A 199 24.44 -17.91 3.84
CA ALA A 199 23.17 -18.15 3.18
C ALA A 199 23.11 -17.17 2.00
N PRO A 200 23.09 -17.63 0.73
CA PRO A 200 22.86 -16.72 -0.38
C PRO A 200 21.50 -16.06 -0.15
N SER A 201 21.53 -14.74 0.14
CA SER A 201 20.42 -13.78 0.18
C SER A 201 19.01 -14.38 0.34
N ARG A 202 18.73 -15.07 1.47
CA ARG A 202 17.38 -15.60 1.75
C ARG A 202 16.35 -14.48 1.87
N TYR A 203 16.82 -13.31 2.28
CA TYR A 203 16.04 -12.08 2.41
C TYR A 203 16.53 -11.02 1.41
N PRO A 204 15.61 -10.21 0.85
CA PRO A 204 15.94 -9.03 0.06
C PRO A 204 16.72 -8.04 0.91
N ALA A 205 17.50 -7.19 0.24
CA ALA A 205 18.21 -6.08 0.87
C ALA A 205 17.23 -4.94 1.24
N ILE A 206 16.44 -5.16 2.29
CA ILE A 206 15.54 -4.17 2.88
C ILE A 206 16.37 -3.05 3.49
N ILE A 207 16.11 -1.83 3.02
CA ILE A 207 16.77 -0.60 3.45
C ILE A 207 15.93 0.12 4.49
N HIS A 208 14.61 0.09 4.34
CA HIS A 208 13.66 0.73 5.24
C HIS A 208 12.66 -0.29 5.75
N LEU A 209 12.60 -0.43 7.08
CA LEU A 209 11.65 -1.27 7.77
C LEU A 209 10.76 -0.38 8.63
N GLU A 210 9.45 -0.53 8.48
CA GLU A 210 8.43 0.16 9.27
C GLU A 210 7.57 -0.89 9.98
N LEU A 211 7.43 -0.74 11.30
CA LEU A 211 6.74 -1.67 12.17
C LEU A 211 5.67 -0.92 12.95
N LYS A 212 4.42 -1.34 12.82
CA LYS A 212 3.32 -0.88 13.68
C LYS A 212 3.33 -1.70 14.97
N LEU A 213 3.44 -1.03 16.11
CA LEU A 213 3.73 -1.64 17.40
C LEU A 213 2.52 -2.36 18.01
N ASP A 214 1.32 -1.83 17.78
CA ASP A 214 0.06 -2.36 18.35
C ASP A 214 -0.17 -3.85 18.03
N ASP A 215 0.36 -4.31 16.89
CA ASP A 215 0.13 -5.66 16.36
C ASP A 215 1.31 -6.63 16.59
N LEU A 216 2.40 -6.17 17.22
CA LEU A 216 3.68 -6.89 17.26
C LEU A 216 4.22 -7.04 18.69
N SER A 217 4.61 -8.27 19.05
CA SER A 217 5.34 -8.48 20.31
C SER A 217 6.79 -7.98 20.22
N PRO A 218 7.41 -7.55 21.33
CA PRO A 218 8.81 -7.10 21.35
C PRO A 218 9.80 -8.13 20.79
N GLU A 219 9.56 -9.42 21.06
CA GLU A 219 10.37 -10.52 20.52
C GLU A 219 10.27 -10.59 18.99
N MET A 220 9.06 -10.40 18.45
CA MET A 220 8.83 -10.41 17.00
C MET A 220 9.53 -9.22 16.34
N ILE A 221 9.44 -8.02 16.92
CA ILE A 221 10.12 -6.81 16.47
C ILE A 221 11.63 -7.03 16.43
N LEU A 222 12.21 -7.61 17.49
CA LEU A 222 13.64 -7.94 17.56
C LEU A 222 14.04 -8.95 16.49
N ASN A 223 13.30 -10.05 16.35
CA ASN A 223 13.61 -11.09 15.37
C ASN A 223 13.57 -10.56 13.92
N ILE A 224 12.56 -9.75 13.59
CA ILE A 224 12.45 -9.12 12.26
C ILE A 224 13.60 -8.15 12.04
N SER A 225 13.89 -7.30 13.02
CA SER A 225 14.99 -6.34 12.99
C SER A 225 16.34 -7.02 12.76
N LEU A 226 16.60 -8.14 13.44
CA LEU A 226 17.82 -8.92 13.28
C LEU A 226 17.92 -9.58 11.91
N ALA A 227 16.81 -10.10 11.37
CA ALA A 227 16.79 -10.76 10.07
C ALA A 227 17.20 -9.81 8.92
N PHE A 228 16.82 -8.52 9.01
CA PHE A 228 17.13 -7.51 8.00
C PHE A 228 18.35 -6.63 8.34
N ARG A 229 18.94 -6.79 9.53
CA ARG A 229 20.13 -6.04 9.99
C ARG A 229 21.23 -5.89 8.93
N PRO A 230 21.59 -6.89 8.10
CA PRO A 230 22.68 -6.76 7.14
C PRO A 230 22.51 -5.65 6.08
N SER A 231 21.28 -5.22 5.79
CA SER A 231 20.98 -4.20 4.78
C SER A 231 20.19 -3.01 5.28
N LEU A 232 19.65 -3.10 6.51
CA LEU A 232 18.76 -2.12 7.09
C LEU A 232 19.50 -0.80 7.36
N LYS A 233 18.95 0.30 6.86
CA LYS A 233 19.44 1.66 7.12
C LYS A 233 18.49 2.48 7.96
N VAL A 234 17.18 2.31 7.77
CA VAL A 234 16.16 3.08 8.49
C VAL A 234 15.19 2.14 9.15
N LEU A 235 15.02 2.29 10.45
CA LEU A 235 13.95 1.66 11.22
C LEU A 235 12.91 2.71 11.60
N THR A 236 11.64 2.42 11.36
CA THR A 236 10.51 3.25 11.76
C THR A 236 9.59 2.44 12.66
N LEU A 237 9.32 2.94 13.86
CA LEU A 237 8.41 2.32 14.82
C LEU A 237 7.20 3.23 15.00
N GLU A 238 6.05 2.79 14.51
CA GLU A 238 4.78 3.51 14.61
C GLU A 238 3.91 2.90 15.72
N ASP A 239 3.58 3.73 16.70
CA ASP A 239 2.65 3.42 17.78
C ASP A 239 1.36 4.19 17.52
N ASN A 240 0.26 3.48 17.22
CA ASN A 240 -1.03 4.10 16.90
C ASN A 240 -2.02 3.97 18.06
N SER A 241 -1.58 3.53 19.25
CA SER A 241 -2.37 3.45 20.49
C SER A 241 -3.13 4.75 20.85
N LEU A 242 -2.79 5.88 20.25
CA LEU A 242 -3.42 7.19 20.49
C LEU A 242 -4.28 7.74 19.33
N SER A 243 -4.36 7.09 18.17
CA SER A 243 -4.88 7.73 16.94
C SER A 243 -6.16 7.15 16.34
N GLU A 244 -6.46 5.86 16.55
CA GLU A 244 -7.61 5.22 15.89
C GLU A 244 -8.96 5.41 16.62
N GLU A 245 -8.94 5.84 17.89
CA GLU A 245 -10.17 5.96 18.70
C GLU A 245 -10.83 7.35 18.66
N MET A 246 -10.14 8.39 18.16
CA MET A 246 -10.68 9.76 18.19
C MET A 246 -11.65 10.09 17.04
N GLU A 247 -11.67 9.32 15.95
CA GLU A 247 -12.42 9.72 14.74
C GLU A 247 -13.72 8.96 14.47
N GLU A 248 -13.99 7.78 15.06
CA GLU A 248 -15.19 6.99 14.67
C GLU A 248 -16.22 6.64 15.75
N MET A 249 -15.98 6.85 17.05
CA MET A 249 -16.96 6.45 18.08
C MET A 249 -17.22 7.56 19.10
N GLY A 250 -18.31 8.30 18.88
CA GLY A 250 -18.96 9.08 19.93
C GLY A 250 -19.56 8.14 20.98
N GLY A 251 -18.77 7.77 21.98
CA GLY A 251 -19.20 6.90 23.08
C GLY A 251 -18.05 6.55 24.00
N LEU A 252 -17.75 7.44 24.94
CA LEU A 252 -16.89 7.17 26.09
C LEU A 252 -17.73 6.38 27.11
N GLU A 253 -17.53 5.08 27.22
CA GLU A 253 -17.80 4.28 28.41
C GLU A 253 -17.29 2.87 28.09
N ASP A 254 -16.20 2.47 28.76
CA ASP A 254 -15.53 1.15 28.66
C ASP A 254 -14.40 1.02 27.59
N MET A 255 -13.46 1.97 27.60
CA MET A 255 -12.13 1.77 27.01
C MET A 255 -11.22 1.11 28.05
N GLU A 256 -10.92 -0.18 27.89
CA GLU A 256 -9.74 -0.77 28.54
C GLU A 256 -8.51 0.04 28.08
N GLU A 257 -7.71 0.54 29.02
CA GLU A 257 -6.46 1.23 28.72
C GLU A 257 -5.61 0.32 27.83
N MET A 258 -5.50 0.62 26.53
CA MET A 258 -4.62 -0.12 25.64
C MET A 258 -3.19 0.16 26.11
N GLU A 259 -2.54 -0.85 26.69
CA GLU A 259 -1.22 -0.71 27.30
C GLU A 259 -0.21 -0.24 26.25
N GLU A 260 0.30 1.00 26.41
CA GLU A 260 1.44 1.51 25.64
C GLU A 260 2.59 0.51 25.78
N MET A 261 3.16 0.06 24.66
CA MET A 261 4.28 -0.86 24.72
C MET A 261 5.44 -0.20 25.47
N ASP A 262 5.91 -0.83 26.56
CA ASP A 262 6.98 -0.28 27.40
C ASP A 262 8.25 -0.03 26.58
N ALA A 263 8.73 1.22 26.63
CA ALA A 263 9.92 1.66 25.91
C ALA A 263 11.19 0.88 26.30
N GLU A 264 11.26 0.29 27.49
CA GLU A 264 12.37 -0.60 27.89
C GLU A 264 12.38 -1.90 27.08
N LEU A 265 11.23 -2.37 26.57
CA LEU A 265 11.16 -3.58 25.74
C LEU A 265 11.77 -3.39 24.35
N LEU A 266 11.87 -2.14 23.88
CA LEU A 266 12.51 -1.79 22.62
C LEU A 266 14.02 -1.57 22.74
N ARG A 267 14.54 -1.44 23.95
CA ARG A 267 15.97 -1.19 24.21
C ARG A 267 16.91 -2.22 23.56
N PRO A 268 16.65 -3.54 23.61
CA PRO A 268 17.53 -4.52 22.97
C PRO A 268 17.63 -4.34 21.45
N ILE A 269 16.55 -3.86 20.81
CA ILE A 269 16.51 -3.60 19.36
C ILE A 269 17.43 -2.44 19.04
N TYR A 270 17.33 -1.34 19.80
CA TYR A 270 18.19 -0.18 19.63
C TYR A 270 19.66 -0.52 19.85
N GLU A 271 20.00 -1.15 20.98
CA GLU A 271 21.38 -1.53 21.30
C GLU A 271 21.98 -2.44 20.21
N THR A 272 21.18 -3.32 19.62
CA THR A 272 21.67 -4.22 18.58
C THR A 272 21.84 -3.56 17.21
N LEU A 273 20.99 -2.57 16.90
CA LEU A 273 20.95 -1.93 15.59
C LEU A 273 21.70 -0.61 15.51
N GLN A 274 22.04 0.04 16.63
CA GLN A 274 22.60 1.39 16.71
C GLN A 274 23.83 1.59 15.81
N GLU A 275 24.69 0.59 15.68
CA GLU A 275 25.90 0.68 14.84
C GLU A 275 25.61 0.44 13.34
N SER A 276 24.47 -0.16 13.00
CA SER A 276 24.12 -0.57 11.63
C SER A 276 23.14 0.37 10.92
N ILE A 277 22.27 1.08 11.65
CA ILE A 277 21.24 1.94 11.05
C ILE A 277 21.73 3.39 10.90
N GLU A 278 21.35 4.02 9.79
CA GLU A 278 21.59 5.43 9.50
C GLU A 278 20.47 6.34 10.06
N GLY A 279 19.30 5.77 10.36
CA GLY A 279 18.17 6.52 10.88
C GLY A 279 17.23 5.67 11.72
N LEU A 280 16.71 6.29 12.77
CA LEU A 280 15.63 5.77 13.60
C LEU A 280 14.52 6.82 13.66
N SER A 281 13.31 6.42 13.34
CA SER A 281 12.12 7.28 13.42
C SER A 281 11.06 6.62 14.29
N THR A 282 10.39 7.40 15.12
CA THR A 282 9.18 6.97 15.83
C THR A 282 8.26 8.15 16.02
N ASN A 283 6.96 7.87 16.01
CA ASN A 283 5.90 8.84 16.29
C ASN A 283 5.66 9.05 17.79
N ASN A 284 6.20 8.18 18.66
CA ASN A 284 6.11 8.29 20.11
C ASN A 284 7.48 8.61 20.73
N ILE A 285 7.56 9.81 21.33
CA ILE A 285 8.81 10.38 21.86
C ILE A 285 9.31 9.61 23.10
N ASN A 286 8.44 8.91 23.82
CA ASN A 286 8.79 8.16 25.03
C ASN A 286 9.87 7.10 24.73
N TYR A 287 9.85 6.52 23.52
CA TYR A 287 10.83 5.55 23.04
C TYR A 287 12.26 6.08 22.86
N PHE A 288 12.44 7.40 22.75
CA PHE A 288 13.77 8.01 22.76
C PHE A 288 14.26 8.31 24.19
N THR A 289 13.36 8.61 25.13
CA THR A 289 13.73 9.08 26.47
C THR A 289 14.24 8.00 27.41
N SER A 290 13.82 6.74 27.23
CA SER A 290 14.37 5.59 27.96
C SER A 290 15.83 5.31 27.59
N THR A 291 16.23 5.60 26.35
CA THR A 291 17.62 5.43 25.88
C THR A 291 18.61 6.46 26.42
N HIS A 292 18.14 7.64 26.86
CA HIS A 292 18.97 8.76 27.29
C HIS A 292 19.23 8.85 28.80
N ARG A 293 18.71 7.92 29.63
CA ARG A 293 18.91 7.94 31.09
C ARG A 293 20.22 7.29 31.58
N LEU A 294 21.20 7.08 30.70
CA LEU A 294 22.52 6.55 31.06
C LEU A 294 23.65 7.47 30.58
N THR A 295 23.90 8.53 31.35
CA THR A 295 25.24 9.07 31.61
C THR A 295 25.37 9.37 33.08
#